data_AF-A0A937Y8T0-F1
#
_entry.id   AF-A0A937Y8T0-F1
#
_cell.length_a   1.000
_cell.length_b   1.000
_cell.length_c   1.000
_cell.angle_alpha   90.00
_cell.angle_beta   90.00
_cell.angle_gamma   90.00
#
_symmetry.space_group_name_H-M   'P 1'
#
loop_
_entity.id
_entity.type
_entity.pdbx_description
1 polymer ?
#
loop_
_entity_poly.entity_id
_entity_poly.type
_entity_poly.pdbx_seq_one_letter_code
_entity_poly.pdbx_strand_id
1 'polypeptide(L)' 'MVYLTATRPVMVCVTDGSGTVTRQQINPDQGQSFFGKAPWQVQAASLRDLQFFFQGARITVPRNATDRIELIERSN' A
#
# COMPACT_ATOMS: atom_id res chain seq x y z
N MET A 1 0.00 -3.20 -9.79
CA MET A 1 -1.17 -3.17 -8.88
C MET A 1 -0.67 -3.37 -7.45
N VAL A 2 -1.20 -2.60 -6.51
CA VAL A 2 -1.00 -2.80 -5.08
C VAL A 2 -2.33 -3.24 -4.48
N TYR A 3 -2.30 -4.27 -3.65
CA TYR A 3 -3.46 -4.69 -2.87
C TYR A 3 -3.13 -4.59 -1.38
N LEU A 4 -4.02 -3.96 -0.63
CA LEU A 4 -3.87 -3.70 0.79
C LEU A 4 -5.05 -4.30 1.54
N THR A 5 -4.78 -4.94 2.68
CA THR A 5 -5.79 -5.24 3.69
C THR A 5 -5.39 -4.57 5.01
N ALA A 6 -6.34 -4.41 5.92
CA ALA A 6 -6.08 -3.79 7.21
C ALA A 6 -6.51 -4.69 8.38
N THR A 7 -5.83 -4.56 9.52
CA THR A 7 -6.22 -5.21 10.79
C THR A 7 -7.04 -4.29 11.69
N ARG A 8 -7.05 -2.98 11.40
CA ARG A 8 -7.87 -1.94 12.04
C ARG A 8 -8.30 -0.92 10.98
N PRO A 9 -9.37 -0.13 11.21
CA PRO A 9 -9.72 0.96 10.30
C PRO A 9 -8.55 1.92 10.12
N VAL A 10 -8.10 2.08 8.88
CA VAL A 10 -6.95 2.94 8.55
C VAL A 10 -7.20 3.70 7.26
N MET A 11 -6.92 4.99 7.29
CA MET A 11 -6.88 5.83 6.10
C MET A 11 -5.54 5.65 5.40
N VAL A 12 -5.59 5.27 4.13
CA VAL A 12 -4.42 5.13 3.27
C VAL A 12 -4.45 6.16 2.16
N CYS A 13 -3.28 6.69 1.82
CA CYS A 13 -3.04 7.45 0.61
C CYS A 13 -2.08 6.65 -0.26
N VAL A 14 -2.51 6.35 -1.49
CA VAL A 14 -1.70 5.64 -2.48
C VAL A 14 -1.46 6.57 -3.65
N THR A 15 -0.18 6.83 -3.94
CA THR A 15 0.26 7.59 -5.11
C THR A 15 0.85 6.63 -6.12
N ASP A 16 0.40 6.70 -7.36
CA ASP A 16 0.98 5.93 -8.46
C ASP A 16 2.12 6.70 -9.15
N GLY A 17 2.84 6.06 -10.06
CA GLY A 17 3.96 6.64 -10.79
C GLY A 17 3.59 7.78 -11.75
N SER A 18 2.30 8.02 -11.97
CA SER A 18 1.81 9.21 -12.68
C SER A 18 1.58 10.41 -11.76
N GLY A 19 1.71 10.22 -10.45
CA GLY A 19 1.40 11.22 -9.43
C GLY A 19 -0.08 11.23 -9.01
N THR A 20 -0.89 10.28 -9.49
CA THR A 20 -2.31 10.19 -9.11
C THR A 20 -2.42 9.69 -7.68
N VAL A 21 -3.08 10.49 -6.83
CA VAL A 21 -3.29 10.16 -5.41
C VAL A 21 -4.70 9.63 -5.20
N THR A 22 -4.81 8.43 -4.65
CA THR A 22 -6.07 7.83 -4.19
C THR A 22 -6.08 7.75 -2.68
N ARG A 23 -7.12 8.29 -2.04
CA ARG A 23 -7.32 8.20 -0.60
C ARG A 23 -8.49 7.30 -0.28
N GLN A 24 -8.28 6.28 0.55
CA GLN A 24 -9.29 5.28 0.88
C GLN A 24 -9.22 4.88 2.36
N GLN A 25 -10.37 4.69 3.00
CA GLN A 25 -10.43 3.98 4.28
C GLN A 25 -10.49 2.48 4.00
N ILE A 26 -9.63 1.71 4.66
CA ILE A 26 -9.68 0.24 4.66
C ILE A 26 -10.06 -0.20 6.07
N ASN A 27 -11.18 -0.91 6.19
CA ASN A 27 -11.61 -1.51 7.46
C ASN A 27 -11.07 -2.94 7.60
N PRO A 28 -11.09 -3.52 8.81
CA PRO A 28 -10.84 -4.95 8.99
C PRO A 28 -11.70 -5.79 8.04
N ASP A 29 -11.15 -6.91 7.59
CA ASP A 29 -11.79 -7.85 6.67
C ASP A 29 -12.13 -7.29 5.27
N GLN A 30 -11.73 -6.04 4.99
CA GLN A 30 -11.79 -5.44 3.67
C GLN A 30 -10.42 -5.45 3.00
N GLY A 31 -10.43 -5.66 1.69
CA GLY A 31 -9.27 -5.55 0.84
C GLY A 31 -9.50 -4.49 -0.24
N GLN A 32 -8.49 -3.68 -0.50
CA GLN A 32 -8.54 -2.65 -1.54
C GLN A 32 -7.42 -2.86 -2.55
N SER A 33 -7.80 -2.97 -3.82
CA SER A 33 -6.87 -2.90 -4.94
C SER A 33 -6.72 -1.48 -5.44
N PHE A 34 -5.48 -1.11 -5.76
CA PHE A 34 -5.11 0.15 -6.39
C PHE A 34 -4.48 -0.15 -7.76
N PHE A 35 -5.01 0.51 -8.78
CA PHE A 35 -4.62 0.38 -10.18
C PHE A 35 -4.04 1.69 -10.70
N GLY A 36 -3.09 1.60 -11.62
CA GLY A 36 -2.18 2.71 -11.93
C GLY A 36 -0.79 2.20 -12.30
N LYS A 37 0.14 3.14 -12.46
CA LYS A 37 1.53 2.86 -12.87
C LYS A 37 2.45 2.72 -11.66
N ALA A 38 3.45 1.84 -11.74
CA ALA A 38 4.56 1.85 -10.78
C ALA A 38 5.54 3.02 -11.09
N PRO A 39 6.38 3.46 -10.13
CA PRO A 39 6.45 3.02 -8.73
C PRO A 39 5.23 3.47 -7.91
N TRP A 40 5.03 2.86 -6.75
CA TRP A 40 3.91 3.17 -5.87
C TRP A 40 4.39 3.73 -4.55
N GLN A 41 3.79 4.81 -4.07
CA GLN A 41 3.99 5.30 -2.72
C GLN A 41 2.74 5.01 -1.90
N VAL A 42 2.90 4.33 -0.77
CA VAL A 42 1.80 4.10 0.18
C VAL A 42 2.10 4.85 1.47
N GLN A 43 1.12 5.62 1.94
CA GLN A 43 1.17 6.36 3.18
C GLN A 43 -0.03 6.02 4.06
N ALA A 44 0.21 5.90 5.36
CA ALA A 44 -0.83 5.69 6.37
C ALA A 44 -0.33 6.18 7.74
N ALA A 45 -1.24 6.38 8.70
CA ALA A 45 -0.86 6.72 10.07
C ALA A 45 -0.04 5.59 10.75
N SER A 46 -0.27 4.34 10.34
CA SER A 46 0.45 3.16 10.83
C SER A 46 0.49 2.10 9.73
N LEU A 47 1.66 1.90 9.12
CA LEU A 47 1.86 0.83 8.14
C LEU A 47 1.80 -0.57 8.77
N ARG A 48 1.94 -0.66 10.10
CA ARG A 48 1.87 -1.93 10.84
C ARG A 48 0.47 -2.52 10.88
N ASP A 49 -0.55 -1.69 10.67
CA ASP A 49 -1.94 -2.11 10.63
C ASP A 49 -2.37 -2.57 9.22
N LEU A 50 -1.45 -2.54 8.25
CA LEU A 50 -1.66 -2.94 6.86
C LEU A 50 -0.92 -4.23 6.52
N GLN A 51 -1.52 -5.04 5.65
CA GLN A 51 -0.84 -6.11 4.93
C GLN A 51 -0.68 -5.72 3.47
N PHE A 52 0.53 -5.86 2.95
CA PHE A 52 0.89 -5.41 1.60
C PHE A 52 1.01 -6.59 0.66
N PHE A 53 0.38 -6.46 -0.51
CA PHE A 53 0.55 -7.38 -1.61
C PHE A 53 0.91 -6.59 -2.87
N PHE A 54 2.00 -6.97 -3.51
CA PHE A 54 2.51 -6.31 -4.70
C PHE A 54 2.79 -7.36 -5.77
N GLN A 55 2.23 -7.16 -6.96
CA GLN A 55 2.33 -8.11 -8.08
C GLN A 55 1.97 -9.56 -7.69
N GLY A 56 0.98 -9.74 -6.83
CA GLY A 56 0.52 -11.06 -6.39
C GLY A 56 1.31 -11.68 -5.23
N ALA A 57 2.42 -11.08 -4.81
CA ALA A 57 3.21 -11.56 -3.67
C ALA A 57 2.93 -10.72 -2.41
N ARG A 58 2.87 -11.37 -1.25
CA ARG A 58 2.85 -10.67 0.05
C ARG A 58 4.21 -10.05 0.30
N ILE A 59 4.25 -8.77 0.63
CA ILE A 59 5.47 -8.02 0.93
C ILE A 59 5.56 -7.76 2.43
N THR A 60 6.74 -8.01 2.99
CA THR A 60 7.06 -7.64 4.37
C THR A 60 7.62 -6.23 4.39
N VAL A 61 6.93 -5.33 5.10
CA VAL A 61 7.41 -3.96 5.31
C VAL A 61 8.50 -3.96 6.38
N PRO A 62 9.63 -3.26 6.16
CA PRO A 62 10.67 -3.10 7.18
C PRO A 62 10.11 -2.49 8.48
N ARG A 63 10.53 -2.99 9.64
CA ARG A 63 9.98 -2.56 10.95
C ARG A 63 10.18 -1.08 11.26
N ASN A 64 11.17 -0.45 10.63
CA ASN A 64 11.49 0.97 10.74
C ASN A 64 10.66 1.86 9.80
N ALA A 65 9.94 1.29 8.82
CA ALA A 65 8.98 2.04 8.03
C ALA A 65 7.68 2.19 8.83
N THR A 66 7.39 3.43 9.24
CA THR A 66 6.28 3.75 10.15
C THR A 66 5.03 4.21 9.41
N ASP A 67 5.21 5.11 8.45
CA ASP A 67 4.13 5.93 7.85
C ASP A 67 4.18 5.95 6.32
N ARG A 68 5.34 5.68 5.71
CA ARG A 68 5.51 5.65 4.25
C ARG A 68 6.41 4.51 3.76
N ILE A 69 6.04 3.90 2.64
CA ILE A 69 6.89 3.01 1.83
C ILE A 69 6.77 3.32 0.34
N GLU A 70 7.76 2.90 -0.42
CA GLU A 70 7.75 2.86 -1.88
C GLU A 70 7.85 1.41 -2.36
N LEU A 71 7.02 1.03 -3.34
CA LEU A 71 7.01 -0.27 -3.99
C LEU A 71 7.46 -0.10 -5.44
N ILE A 72 8.60 -0.67 -5.76
CA ILE A 72 9.25 -0.58 -7.07
C ILE A 72 9.23 -1.97 -7.71
N GLU A 73 8.85 -2.04 -8.98
CA GLU A 73 8.93 -3.28 -9.76
C GLU A 73 10.39 -3.62 -10.01
N ARG A 74 10.80 -4.85 -9.70
CA ARG A 74 12.11 -5.32 -10.14
C ARG A 74 11.95 -5.90 -11.54
N SER A 75 12.58 -5.27 -12.52
CA SER A 75 12.90 -5.92 -13.79
C SER A 75 13.95 -7.01 -13.50
N ASN A 76 13.70 -8.22 -14.00
CA ASN A 76 14.66 -9.31 -13.98
C ASN A 76 15.63 -9.19 -15.15
#